data_AF-A0A355C444-F1
#
_entry.id   AF-A0A355C444-F1
#
_cell.length_a   1.000
_cell.length_b   1.000
_cell.length_c   1.000
_cell.angle_alpha   90.00
_cell.angle_beta   90.00
_cell.angle_gamma   90.00
#
_symmetry.space_group_name_H-M   'P 1'
#
loop_
_entity.id
_entity.type
_entity.pdbx_description
1 polymer ?
#
loop_
_entity_poly.entity_id
_entity_poly.type
_entity_poly.pdbx_seq_one_letter_code
_entity_poly.pdbx_strand_id
1 'polypeptide(L)'
;MRAAFAAGVFYFAIVFAAGFVLGAARVGLVAPAIGEMNATIAESPVILAASWFACLAVLRRAPVEARLAPRLLMGAVAFALMIAAEIALGLGLMNRTPGAVLREMASPPALVGLGGQVLFALFPTLAMVARRR
;
A
#
# COMPACT_ATOMS: atom_id res chain seq x y z
N MET A 1 19.54 0.69 10.18
CA MET A 1 18.38 1.63 10.06
C MET A 1 18.30 2.36 8.71
N ARG A 2 19.37 3.01 8.21
CA ARG A 2 19.34 3.70 6.89
C ARG A 2 18.85 2.83 5.72
N ALA A 3 19.35 1.59 5.63
CA ALA A 3 18.92 0.64 4.60
C ALA A 3 17.43 0.29 4.69
N ALA A 4 16.86 0.19 5.90
CA ALA A 4 15.43 -0.08 6.10
C ALA A 4 14.57 1.10 5.65
N PHE A 5 15.00 2.33 5.94
CA PHE A 5 14.32 3.53 5.47
C PHE A 5 14.31 3.60 3.94
N ALA A 6 15.48 3.47 3.30
CA ALA A 6 15.59 3.48 1.83
C ALA A 6 14.78 2.35 1.17
N ALA A 7 14.81 1.15 1.76
CA ALA A 7 13.99 0.03 1.31
C ALA A 7 12.48 0.32 1.47
N GLY A 8 12.07 1.01 2.54
CA GLY A 8 10.68 1.42 2.75
C GLY A 8 10.20 2.40 1.68
N VAL A 9 11.01 3.41 1.35
CA VAL A 9 10.73 4.36 0.27
C VAL A 9 10.59 3.64 -1.08
N PHE A 10 11.54 2.75 -1.41
CA PHE A 10 11.53 2.03 -2.68
C PHE A 10 10.36 1.04 -2.77
N TYR A 11 10.04 0.36 -1.66
CA TYR A 11 8.90 -0.52 -1.55
C TYR A 11 7.58 0.24 -1.76
N PHE A 12 7.42 1.39 -1.11
CA PHE A 12 6.31 2.31 -1.36
C PHE A 12 6.23 2.69 -2.83
N ALA A 13 7.31 3.15 -3.46
CA ALA A 13 7.29 3.61 -4.84
C ALA A 13 6.77 2.55 -5.83
N ILE A 14 7.23 1.30 -5.68
CA ILE A 14 6.76 0.18 -6.52
C ILE A 14 5.27 -0.07 -6.32
N VAL A 15 4.85 -0.21 -5.06
CA VAL A 15 3.46 -0.59 -4.76
C VAL A 15 2.49 0.55 -5.03
N PHE A 16 2.88 1.78 -4.76
CA PHE A 16 2.11 2.96 -5.10
C PHE A 16 1.90 3.07 -6.62
N ALA A 17 2.96 2.88 -7.43
CA ALA A 17 2.82 2.91 -8.88
C ALA A 17 1.87 1.81 -9.39
N ALA A 18 2.01 0.58 -8.89
CA ALA A 18 1.13 -0.52 -9.26
C ALA A 18 -0.32 -0.27 -8.81
N GLY A 19 -0.51 0.16 -7.56
CA GLY A 19 -1.82 0.45 -6.98
C GLY A 19 -2.51 1.66 -7.62
N PHE A 20 -1.75 2.67 -8.05
CA PHE A 20 -2.30 3.82 -8.78
C PHE A 20 -2.84 3.41 -10.15
N VAL A 21 -2.08 2.62 -10.92
CA VAL A 21 -2.51 2.12 -12.24
C VAL A 21 -3.73 1.22 -12.11
N LEU A 22 -3.68 0.26 -11.17
CA LEU A 22 -4.80 -0.64 -10.89
C LEU A 22 -6.03 0.15 -10.43
N GLY A 23 -5.88 1.03 -9.43
CA GLY A 23 -6.96 1.84 -8.89
C GLY A 23 -7.60 2.77 -9.93
N ALA A 24 -6.82 3.35 -10.85
CA ALA A 24 -7.36 4.12 -11.96
C ALA A 24 -8.19 3.24 -12.91
N ALA A 25 -7.70 2.05 -13.25
CA ALA A 25 -8.44 1.07 -14.06
C ALA A 25 -9.72 0.59 -13.34
N ARG A 26 -9.67 0.36 -12.03
CA ARG A 26 -10.83 -0.01 -11.22
C ARG A 26 -11.91 1.05 -11.30
N VAL A 27 -11.57 2.32 -11.06
CA VAL A 27 -12.54 3.42 -11.08
C VAL A 27 -13.12 3.64 -12.48
N GLY A 28 -12.29 3.57 -13.52
CA GLY A 28 -12.72 3.85 -14.89
C GLY A 28 -13.47 2.70 -15.59
N LEU A 29 -13.10 1.45 -15.32
CA LEU A 29 -13.56 0.28 -16.09
C LEU A 29 -14.41 -0.69 -15.27
N VAL A 30 -14.05 -0.92 -14.00
CA VAL A 30 -14.63 -2.00 -13.19
C VAL A 30 -15.79 -1.50 -12.34
N ALA A 31 -15.60 -0.37 -11.65
CA ALA A 31 -16.61 0.22 -10.76
C ALA A 31 -17.94 0.54 -11.47
N PRO A 32 -17.98 1.00 -12.74
CA PRO A 32 -19.24 1.20 -13.46
C PRO A 32 -20.03 -0.10 -13.70
N ALA A 33 -19.36 -1.25 -13.74
CA ALA A 33 -20.00 -2.53 -14.04
C ALA A 33 -20.51 -3.26 -12.79
N ILE A 34 -19.77 -3.21 -11.68
CA ILE A 34 -20.06 -4.02 -10.48
C ILE A 34 -20.21 -3.22 -9.18
N GLY A 35 -20.10 -1.88 -9.26
CA GLY A 35 -20.13 -0.97 -8.12
C GLY A 35 -18.77 -0.83 -7.41
N GLU A 36 -18.56 0.30 -6.74
CA GLU A 36 -17.27 0.66 -6.13
C GLU A 36 -16.79 -0.33 -5.07
N MET A 37 -17.68 -0.79 -4.19
CA MET A 37 -17.33 -1.70 -3.09
C MET A 37 -16.84 -3.05 -3.62
N ASN A 38 -17.60 -3.66 -4.53
CA ASN A 38 -17.24 -4.96 -5.10
C ASN A 38 -15.95 -4.88 -5.92
N ALA A 39 -15.77 -3.77 -6.66
CA ALA A 39 -14.55 -3.52 -7.39
C ALA A 39 -13.33 -3.42 -6.47
N THR A 40 -13.46 -2.74 -5.32
CA THR A 40 -12.38 -2.65 -4.32
C THR A 40 -12.05 -4.00 -3.71
N ILE A 41 -13.06 -4.79 -3.34
CA ILE A 41 -12.86 -6.14 -2.79
C ILE A 41 -12.17 -7.06 -3.82
N ALA A 42 -12.57 -6.99 -5.09
CA ALA A 42 -11.97 -7.79 -6.16
C ALA A 42 -10.51 -7.40 -6.46
N GLU A 43 -10.19 -6.11 -6.39
CA GLU A 43 -8.84 -5.59 -6.65
C GLU A 43 -7.88 -5.84 -5.47
N SER A 44 -8.38 -5.79 -4.23
CA SER A 44 -7.57 -5.87 -3.00
C SER A 44 -6.62 -7.09 -2.98
N PRO A 45 -7.05 -8.34 -3.29
CA PRO A 45 -6.16 -9.49 -3.38
C PRO A 45 -5.03 -9.32 -4.40
N VAL A 46 -5.30 -8.68 -5.53
CA VAL A 46 -4.32 -8.47 -6.62
C VAL A 46 -3.24 -7.50 -6.15
N ILE A 47 -3.64 -6.37 -5.56
CA ILE A 47 -2.70 -5.38 -5.00
C ILE A 47 -1.89 -5.99 -3.86
N LEU A 48 -2.51 -6.77 -2.98
CA LEU A 48 -1.80 -7.44 -1.88
C LEU A 48 -0.80 -8.49 -2.39
N ALA A 49 -1.15 -9.28 -3.40
CA ALA A 49 -0.22 -10.21 -4.02
C ALA A 49 0.97 -9.47 -4.64
N ALA A 50 0.71 -8.42 -5.45
CA ALA A 50 1.75 -7.59 -6.05
C ALA A 50 2.67 -6.95 -4.98
N SER A 51 2.07 -6.47 -3.89
CA SER A 51 2.76 -5.91 -2.73
C SER A 51 3.68 -6.94 -2.05
N TRP A 52 3.21 -8.17 -1.87
CA TRP A 52 4.02 -9.24 -1.31
C TRP A 52 5.25 -9.55 -2.18
N PHE A 53 5.06 -9.70 -3.50
CA PHE A 53 6.18 -9.95 -4.42
C PHE A 53 7.15 -8.77 -4.48
N ALA A 54 6.65 -7.54 -4.47
CA ALA A 54 7.47 -6.34 -4.40
C ALA A 54 8.29 -6.33 -3.10
N CYS A 55 7.68 -6.60 -1.95
CA CYS A 55 8.37 -6.71 -0.67
C CYS A 55 9.50 -7.74 -0.73
N LEU A 56 9.24 -8.95 -1.22
CA LEU A 56 10.26 -9.99 -1.37
C LEU A 56 11.39 -9.56 -2.30
N ALA A 57 11.08 -8.89 -3.42
CA ALA A 57 12.07 -8.40 -4.37
C ALA A 57 12.97 -7.32 -3.74
N VAL A 58 12.39 -6.38 -2.98
CA VAL A 58 13.15 -5.35 -2.25
C VAL A 58 14.06 -6.00 -1.21
N LEU A 59 13.53 -6.93 -0.41
CA LEU A 59 14.30 -7.64 0.61
C LEU A 59 15.39 -8.56 0.06
N ARG A 60 15.32 -8.96 -1.21
CA ARG A 60 16.40 -9.70 -1.89
C ARG A 60 17.54 -8.80 -2.34
N ARG A 61 17.27 -7.51 -2.59
CA ARG A 61 18.26 -6.55 -3.13
C ARG A 61 18.81 -5.61 -2.06
N ALA A 62 18.04 -5.31 -1.02
CA ALA A 62 18.43 -4.40 0.04
C ALA A 62 18.98 -5.16 1.26
N PRO A 63 20.05 -4.67 1.92
CA PRO A 63 20.63 -5.28 3.11
C PRO A 63 19.81 -4.96 4.37
N VAL A 64 18.51 -5.32 4.36
CA VAL A 64 17.62 -5.13 5.51
C VAL A 64 17.69 -6.36 6.41
N GLU A 65 18.30 -6.19 7.58
CA GLU A 65 18.43 -7.23 8.61
C GLU A 65 17.10 -7.96 8.87
N ALA A 66 17.17 -9.27 9.07
CA ALA A 66 16.04 -10.12 9.43
C ALA A 66 15.71 -10.02 10.93
N ARG A 67 15.50 -8.79 11.40
CA ARG A 67 15.13 -8.43 12.77
C ARG A 67 13.83 -7.63 12.77
N LEU A 68 13.09 -7.70 13.87
CA LEU A 68 11.78 -7.06 13.99
C LEU A 68 11.84 -5.55 13.74
N ALA A 69 12.73 -4.82 14.42
CA ALA A 69 12.78 -3.36 14.33
C ALA A 69 13.09 -2.84 12.90
N PRO A 70 14.11 -3.34 12.17
CA PRO A 70 14.34 -2.93 10.78
C PRO A 70 13.18 -3.22 9.83
N ARG A 71 12.47 -4.34 9.99
CA ARG A 71 11.32 -4.69 9.15
C ARG A 71 10.09 -3.84 9.44
N LEU A 72 9.82 -3.59 10.72
CA LEU A 72 8.78 -2.64 11.12
C LEU A 72 9.07 -1.23 10.62
N LEU A 73 10.32 -0.77 10.70
CA LEU A 73 10.68 0.54 10.16
C LEU A 73 10.46 0.63 8.65
N MET A 74 10.90 -0.38 7.89
CA MET A 74 10.66 -0.44 6.45
C MET A 74 9.16 -0.36 6.12
N GLY A 75 8.33 -1.14 6.82
CA GLY A 75 6.87 -1.15 6.65
C GLY A 75 6.22 0.18 7.06
N ALA A 76 6.60 0.74 8.20
CA ALA A 76 6.07 1.99 8.73
C ALA A 76 6.37 3.19 7.82
N VAL A 77 7.60 3.27 7.29
CA VAL A 77 7.97 4.29 6.30
C VAL A 77 7.10 4.16 5.04
N ALA A 78 6.95 2.94 4.53
CA ALA A 78 6.15 2.71 3.34
C ALA A 78 4.67 3.06 3.56
N PHE A 79 4.11 2.71 4.72
CA PHE A 79 2.74 3.05 5.12
C PHE A 79 2.53 4.56 5.25
N ALA A 80 3.44 5.26 5.95
CA ALA A 80 3.35 6.71 6.12
C ALA A 80 3.38 7.44 4.77
N LEU A 81 4.25 7.01 3.85
CA LEU A 81 4.28 7.55 2.50
C LEU A 81 3.01 7.24 1.70
N MET A 82 2.44 6.04 1.89
CA MET A 82 1.17 5.68 1.24
C MET A 82 0.02 6.59 1.67
N ILE A 83 -0.15 6.80 2.99
CA ILE A 83 -1.16 7.71 3.53
C ILE A 83 -0.93 9.14 3.05
N ALA A 84 0.33 9.61 3.06
CA ALA A 84 0.66 10.94 2.55
C ALA A 84 0.32 11.09 1.07
N ALA A 85 0.59 10.06 0.26
CA ALA A 85 0.26 10.06 -1.16
C ALA A 85 -1.25 10.05 -1.42
N GLU A 86 -2.02 9.29 -0.63
CA GLU A 86 -3.48 9.27 -0.72
C GLU A 86 -4.09 10.64 -0.42
N ILE A 87 -3.64 11.31 0.64
CA ILE A 87 -4.05 12.68 0.97
C ILE A 87 -3.64 13.65 -0.14
N ALA A 88 -2.39 13.55 -0.63
CA ALA A 88 -1.87 14.43 -1.68
C ALA A 88 -2.64 14.28 -3.00
N LEU A 89 -3.01 13.06 -3.40
CA LEU A 89 -3.83 12.80 -4.57
C LEU A 89 -5.26 13.33 -4.39
N GLY A 90 -5.84 13.15 -3.20
CA GLY A 90 -7.17 13.68 -2.88
C GLY A 90 -7.23 15.21 -3.01
N LEU A 91 -6.26 15.91 -2.42
CA LEU A 91 -6.20 17.37 -2.46
C LEU A 91 -5.78 17.91 -3.83
N GLY A 92 -4.77 17.30 -4.45
CA GLY A 92 -4.16 17.80 -5.68
C GLY A 92 -4.87 17.31 -6.95
N LEU A 93 -4.89 16.00 -7.18
CA LEU A 93 -5.39 15.43 -8.44
C LEU A 93 -6.91 15.41 -8.51
N MET A 94 -7.58 15.14 -7.38
CA MET A 94 -9.04 15.06 -7.29
C MET A 94 -9.70 16.39 -6.87
N ASN A 95 -8.90 17.44 -6.61
CA ASN A 95 -9.33 18.77 -6.19
C ASN A 95 -10.34 18.75 -5.00
N ARG A 96 -10.17 17.80 -4.08
CA ARG A 96 -11.05 17.64 -2.91
C ARG A 96 -10.61 18.60 -1.80
N THR A 97 -11.56 19.07 -1.00
CA THR A 97 -11.24 19.84 0.21
C THR A 97 -10.71 18.93 1.32
N PRO A 98 -9.94 19.43 2.30
CA PRO A 98 -9.44 18.61 3.41
C PRO A 98 -10.55 17.85 4.15
N GLY A 99 -11.69 18.48 4.39
CA GLY A 99 -12.85 17.83 5.01
C GLY A 99 -13.51 16.77 4.12
N ALA A 100 -13.42 16.88 2.80
CA ALA A 100 -13.87 15.84 1.88
C ALA A 100 -12.92 14.65 1.86
N VAL A 101 -11.60 14.87 1.91
CA VAL A 101 -10.60 13.78 2.02
C VAL A 101 -10.84 12.96 3.28
N LEU A 102 -11.02 13.62 4.44
CA LEU A 102 -11.29 12.92 5.70
C LEU A 102 -12.58 12.09 5.67
N ARG A 103 -13.64 12.62 5.02
CA ARG A 103 -14.90 11.87 4.85
C ARG A 103 -14.74 10.67 3.93
N GLU A 104 -13.98 10.81 2.85
CA GLU A 104 -13.66 9.69 1.97
C GLU A 104 -12.88 8.60 2.71
N MET A 105 -11.86 8.99 3.50
CA MET A 105 -11.05 8.03 4.26
C MET A 105 -11.88 7.25 5.30
N ALA A 106 -13.02 7.81 5.72
CA ALA A 106 -13.99 7.14 6.59
C ALA A 106 -15.04 6.29 5.83
N SER A 107 -15.02 6.28 4.50
CA SER A 107 -15.96 5.50 3.68
C SER A 107 -15.68 3.99 3.79
N PRO A 108 -16.69 3.12 3.64
CA PRO A 108 -16.49 1.68 3.70
C PRO A 108 -15.43 1.13 2.72
N PRO A 109 -15.36 1.55 1.44
CA PRO A 109 -14.30 1.11 0.53
C PRO A 109 -12.90 1.56 0.97
N ALA A 110 -12.78 2.78 1.52
CA ALA A 110 -11.50 3.28 2.04
C ALA A 110 -11.04 2.49 3.28
N LEU A 111 -11.96 2.06 4.15
CA LEU A 111 -11.62 1.21 5.30
C LEU A 111 -11.10 -0.17 4.86
N VAL A 112 -11.66 -0.75 3.80
CA VAL A 112 -11.12 -1.97 3.18
C VAL A 112 -9.70 -1.71 2.64
N GLY A 113 -9.51 -0.60 1.93
CA GLY A 113 -8.20 -0.15 1.45
C GLY A 113 -7.18 0.01 2.59
N LEU A 114 -7.58 0.64 3.69
CA LEU A 114 -6.76 0.85 4.88
C LEU A 114 -6.36 -0.48 5.53
N GLY A 115 -7.28 -1.45 5.62
CA GLY A 115 -6.97 -2.81 6.07
C GLY A 115 -5.90 -3.46 5.18
N GLY A 116 -6.02 -3.29 3.86
CA GLY A 116 -5.00 -3.70 2.90
C GLY A 116 -3.65 -3.00 3.10
N GLN A 117 -3.65 -1.69 3.35
CA GLN A 117 -2.43 -0.91 3.63
C GLN A 117 -1.74 -1.37 4.93
N VAL A 118 -2.50 -1.72 5.96
CA VAL A 118 -1.95 -2.29 7.21
C VAL A 118 -1.28 -3.64 6.93
N LEU A 119 -1.93 -4.52 6.17
CA LEU A 119 -1.32 -5.80 5.76
C LEU A 119 -0.04 -5.58 4.95
N PHE A 120 -0.09 -4.69 3.96
CA PHE A 120 1.06 -4.27 3.15
C PHE A 120 2.23 -3.80 4.02
N ALA A 121 1.96 -3.01 5.07
CA ALA A 121 2.97 -2.52 6.00
C ALA A 121 3.60 -3.64 6.85
N LEU A 122 2.85 -4.71 7.13
CA LEU A 122 3.31 -5.85 7.90
C LEU A 122 4.08 -6.89 7.07
N PHE A 123 4.01 -6.85 5.73
CA PHE A 123 4.69 -7.81 4.85
C PHE A 123 6.20 -7.96 5.10
N PRO A 124 7.00 -6.89 5.31
CA PRO A 124 8.43 -7.06 5.61
C PRO A 124 8.69 -7.89 6.87
N THR A 125 7.79 -7.81 7.84
CA THR A 125 7.82 -8.55 9.11
C THR A 125 7.34 -9.98 8.92
N LEU A 126 6.22 -10.19 8.22
CA LEU A 126 5.70 -11.52 7.91
C LEU A 126 6.68 -12.35 7.06
N ALA A 127 7.40 -11.70 6.14
CA ALA A 127 8.44 -12.32 5.33
C ALA A 127 9.61 -12.88 6.16
N MET A 128 9.82 -12.42 7.41
CA MET A 128 10.80 -13.02 8.30
C MET A 128 10.37 -14.41 8.78
N VAL A 129 9.07 -14.58 9.07
CA VAL A 129 8.51 -15.85 9.56
C VAL A 129 8.44 -16.87 8.42
N ALA A 130 8.04 -16.43 7.23
CA ALA A 130 7.91 -17.28 6.05
C ALA A 130 9.24 -17.91 5.57
N ARG A 131 10.39 -17.27 5.85
CA ARG A 131 11.73 -17.79 5.50
C ARG A 131 12.42 -18.61 6.59
N ARG A 132 11.79 -18.79 7.75
CA ARG A 132 12.29 -19.64 8.84
C ARG A 132 11.78 -21.09 8.75
N ARG A 133 10.90 -21.38 7.79
CA ARG A 133 10.48 -22.73 7.40
C ARG A 133 11.23 -23.13 6.13
#